data_AF-A0A4S4CZR2-F1
#
_entry.id   AF-A0A4S4CZR2-F1
#
_cell.length_a   1.000
_cell.length_b   1.000
_cell.length_c   1.000
_cell.angle_alpha   90.00
_cell.angle_beta   90.00
_cell.angle_gamma   90.00
#
_symmetry.space_group_name_H-M   'P 1'
#
loop_
_entity.id
_entity.type
_entity.pdbx_description
1 polymer ?
#
loop_
_entity_poly.entity_id
_entity_poly.type
_entity_poly.pdbx_seq_one_letter_code
_entity_poly.pdbx_strand_id
1 'polypeptide(L)'
;MENSSSNHEIKDNYGELENSIRQLLTCLPPSSPLAENCICRVPRKLRQLNEAAYTPQMVSIGPLHHGEKHLKGMEEQKMRCLQSFLACETINLEDCVKMIKNWERTIRNCYAESIKLSSDEFVEMILLDSSFIIVAMVESDLEYFLGSDLLLLENQLPFFVLEGLFNIAFNSQLSFLELSVAQFKNFFITNHKPDLKRITRRSGVRHFNDLLRIYHAPLSQRPVPTNKYKYLRIQNAAALHKAGVKFEVGSSSECLLDIQFNKGVLKIPHLCITDNTEQLLRNIIALEWYLHGQNSYIIDYVGFMENLIDTPEDVKILEKNGILEHWLGDKSAVSNLFNNLTTHVPMKSDNYYFYGISEHLNSYCKVPWHNWKATLKRDYFSSPWRVASTVAAIVLLMLTFIQAICSIISL
;
A
#
# COMPACT_ATOMS: atom_id res chain seq x y z
N MET A 1 34.85 -71.35 22.22
CA MET A 1 35.37 -70.00 21.91
C MET A 1 34.28 -69.27 21.16
N GLU A 2 33.87 -68.16 21.74
CA GLU A 2 32.75 -67.32 21.35
C GLU A 2 32.89 -66.78 19.92
N ASN A 3 31.76 -66.65 19.22
CA ASN A 3 31.50 -65.41 18.50
C ASN A 3 30.00 -65.22 18.34
N SER A 4 29.49 -64.29 19.15
CA SER A 4 28.16 -63.72 19.10
C SER A 4 27.97 -62.94 17.80
N SER A 5 27.11 -63.39 16.90
CA SER A 5 26.55 -62.55 15.84
C SER A 5 25.27 -61.90 16.36
N SER A 6 25.42 -60.71 16.93
CA SER A 6 24.31 -59.80 17.23
C SER A 6 23.61 -59.40 15.93
N ASN A 7 22.47 -60.03 15.64
CA ASN A 7 21.49 -59.49 14.70
C ASN A 7 20.89 -58.23 15.33
N HIS A 8 21.51 -57.09 15.10
CA HIS A 8 20.84 -55.81 15.30
C HIS A 8 19.83 -55.67 14.16
N GLU A 9 18.58 -56.01 14.45
CA GLU A 9 17.43 -55.61 13.63
C GLU A 9 17.47 -54.09 13.49
N ILE A 10 17.87 -53.61 12.32
CA ILE A 10 17.56 -52.27 11.88
C ILE A 10 16.06 -52.30 11.59
N LYS A 11 15.25 -52.06 12.62
CA LYS A 11 13.81 -51.81 12.46
C LYS A 11 13.66 -50.67 11.46
N ASP A 12 12.95 -50.93 10.38
CA ASP A 12 12.61 -49.97 9.33
C ASP A 12 11.88 -48.75 9.91
N ASN A 13 12.66 -47.74 10.28
CA ASN A 13 12.22 -46.44 10.84
C ASN A 13 11.52 -45.55 9.79
N TYR A 14 11.35 -46.05 8.56
CA TYR A 14 10.72 -45.31 7.48
C TYR A 14 9.19 -45.25 7.61
N GLY A 15 8.56 -46.28 8.18
CA GLY A 15 7.09 -46.35 8.31
C GLY A 15 6.52 -45.39 9.35
N GLU A 16 7.22 -45.20 10.48
CA GLU A 16 6.84 -44.21 11.49
C GLU A 16 7.03 -42.79 10.98
N LEU A 17 8.14 -42.53 10.28
CA LEU A 17 8.41 -41.24 9.65
C LEU A 17 7.39 -40.93 8.54
N GLU A 18 7.04 -41.90 7.70
CA GLU A 18 6.02 -41.74 6.66
C GLU A 18 4.65 -41.44 7.26
N ASN A 19 4.22 -42.16 8.29
CA ASN A 19 2.95 -41.91 8.98
C ASN A 19 2.93 -40.54 9.66
N SER A 20 4.04 -40.12 10.27
CA SER A 20 4.22 -38.78 10.82
C SER A 20 4.11 -37.71 9.73
N ILE A 21 4.76 -37.91 8.59
CA ILE A 21 4.68 -37.00 7.43
C ILE A 21 3.24 -36.96 6.89
N ARG A 22 2.54 -38.10 6.77
CA ARG A 22 1.14 -38.15 6.32
C ARG A 22 0.18 -37.45 7.29
N GLN A 23 0.41 -37.57 8.60
CA GLN A 23 -0.32 -36.80 9.60
C GLN A 23 -0.04 -35.30 9.45
N LEU A 24 1.22 -34.90 9.28
CA LEU A 24 1.57 -33.50 9.04
C LEU A 24 0.92 -32.96 7.75
N LEU A 25 0.89 -33.75 6.68
CA LEU A 25 0.27 -33.40 5.40
C LEU A 25 -1.27 -33.29 5.48
N THR A 26 -1.92 -34.09 6.34
CA THR A 26 -3.38 -34.02 6.56
C THR A 26 -3.77 -32.89 7.51
N CYS A 27 -2.85 -32.42 8.35
CA CYS A 27 -2.99 -31.20 9.14
C CYS A 27 -2.73 -29.91 8.35
N LEU A 28 -2.19 -30.00 7.12
CA LEU A 28 -2.10 -28.83 6.25
C LEU A 28 -3.50 -28.43 5.80
N PRO A 29 -3.85 -27.13 5.86
CA PRO A 29 -5.09 -26.66 5.25
C PRO A 29 -5.08 -27.08 3.77
N PRO A 30 -6.24 -27.44 3.20
CA PRO A 30 -6.32 -27.76 1.78
C PRO A 30 -5.71 -26.61 0.97
N SER A 31 -5.04 -26.95 -0.12
CA SER A 31 -4.53 -25.99 -1.11
C SER A 31 -5.70 -25.25 -1.75
N SER A 32 -6.36 -24.40 -0.97
CA SER A 32 -7.39 -23.52 -1.45
C SER A 32 -6.75 -22.57 -2.46
N PRO A 33 -7.41 -22.20 -3.56
CA PRO A 33 -6.94 -21.08 -4.36
C PRO A 33 -6.60 -19.94 -3.40
N LEU A 34 -5.45 -19.27 -3.63
CA LEU A 34 -4.91 -18.13 -2.88
C LEU A 34 -5.91 -16.98 -2.57
N ALA A 35 -7.15 -17.10 -3.08
CA ALA A 35 -8.29 -16.26 -2.78
C ALA A 35 -8.84 -16.42 -1.34
N GLU A 36 -8.72 -17.59 -0.68
CA GLU A 36 -9.25 -17.76 0.69
C GLU A 36 -8.28 -17.21 1.74
N ASN A 37 -6.99 -17.58 1.71
CA ASN A 37 -5.98 -17.10 2.66
C ASN A 37 -5.60 -15.63 2.32
N CYS A 38 -6.10 -14.65 3.06
CA CYS A 38 -5.80 -13.23 2.80
C CYS A 38 -5.24 -12.49 4.01
N ILE A 39 -5.32 -13.09 5.20
CA ILE A 39 -4.75 -12.57 6.45
C ILE A 39 -3.50 -13.39 6.76
N CYS A 40 -2.34 -12.73 6.91
CA CYS A 40 -1.06 -13.41 7.07
C CYS A 40 -0.07 -12.57 7.89
N ARG A 41 0.92 -13.24 8.50
CA ARG A 41 2.07 -12.56 9.07
C ARG A 41 2.94 -11.96 7.97
N VAL A 42 3.45 -10.78 8.23
CA VAL A 42 4.35 -10.04 7.35
C VAL A 42 5.68 -10.80 7.27
N PRO A 43 6.23 -10.99 6.05
CA PRO A 43 7.53 -11.63 5.88
C PRO A 43 8.61 -10.98 6.75
N ARG A 44 9.44 -11.79 7.42
CA ARG A 44 10.50 -11.32 8.34
C ARG A 44 11.39 -10.22 7.74
N LYS A 45 11.68 -10.30 6.44
CA LYS A 45 12.49 -9.31 5.73
C LYS A 45 11.88 -7.91 5.72
N LEU A 46 10.54 -7.80 5.61
CA LEU A 46 9.85 -6.52 5.72
C LEU A 46 9.77 -6.06 7.17
N ARG A 47 9.41 -6.99 8.07
CA ARG A 47 9.22 -6.70 9.49
C ARG A 47 10.48 -6.15 10.16
N GLN A 48 11.66 -6.64 9.78
CA GLN A 48 12.95 -6.18 10.34
C GLN A 48 13.28 -4.71 10.04
N LEU A 49 12.68 -4.11 9.00
CA LEU A 49 12.93 -2.71 8.66
C LEU A 49 12.18 -1.76 9.60
N ASN A 50 10.98 -2.15 10.03
CA ASN A 50 10.15 -1.39 10.95
C ASN A 50 9.12 -2.32 11.59
N GLU A 51 9.46 -2.89 12.75
CA GLU A 51 8.59 -3.84 13.44
C GLU A 51 7.32 -3.18 13.99
N ALA A 52 7.43 -1.92 14.44
CA ALA A 52 6.32 -1.16 14.99
C ALA A 52 5.21 -0.95 13.95
N ALA A 53 5.55 -0.80 12.67
CA ALA A 53 4.59 -0.63 11.57
C ALA A 53 3.69 -1.86 11.32
N TYR A 54 3.95 -3.00 11.95
CA TYR A 54 3.18 -4.24 11.78
C TYR A 54 2.64 -4.80 13.10
N THR A 55 2.89 -4.13 14.22
CA THR A 55 2.54 -4.62 15.55
C THR A 55 1.45 -3.74 16.15
N PRO A 56 0.29 -4.30 16.53
CA PRO A 56 -0.76 -3.52 17.19
C PRO A 56 -0.26 -2.93 18.51
N GLN A 57 -0.65 -1.69 18.77
CA GLN A 57 -0.20 -0.92 19.93
C GLN A 57 -1.26 -0.83 21.03
N MET A 58 -2.53 -0.87 20.65
CA MET A 58 -3.69 -0.67 21.52
C MET A 58 -4.51 -1.95 21.65
N VAL A 59 -4.88 -2.59 20.53
CA VAL A 59 -5.84 -3.69 20.51
C VAL A 59 -5.43 -4.80 19.55
N SER A 60 -5.39 -6.04 20.05
CA SER A 60 -5.31 -7.21 19.18
C SER A 60 -6.68 -7.54 18.60
N ILE A 61 -6.75 -7.84 17.31
CA ILE A 61 -7.93 -8.25 16.58
C ILE A 61 -7.59 -9.52 15.81
N GLY A 62 -8.40 -10.55 16.03
CA GLY A 62 -8.19 -11.87 15.48
C GLY A 62 -7.04 -12.63 16.16
N PRO A 63 -6.75 -13.83 15.67
CA PRO A 63 -5.94 -14.81 16.37
C PRO A 63 -4.44 -14.56 16.34
N LEU A 64 -3.93 -13.73 15.42
CA LEU A 64 -2.48 -13.62 15.23
C LEU A 64 -1.82 -12.97 16.45
N HIS A 65 -2.34 -11.85 16.94
CA HIS A 65 -1.84 -11.15 18.12
C HIS A 65 -2.61 -11.49 19.42
N HIS A 66 -3.51 -12.47 19.37
CA HIS A 66 -4.37 -12.81 20.49
C HIS A 66 -3.56 -13.27 21.73
N GLY A 67 -3.90 -12.70 22.88
CA GLY A 67 -3.30 -13.06 24.17
C GLY A 67 -1.95 -12.38 24.49
N GLU A 68 -1.45 -11.51 23.61
CA GLU A 68 -0.24 -10.73 23.86
C GLU A 68 -0.38 -9.86 25.11
N LYS A 69 0.63 -9.92 26.00
CA LYS A 69 0.52 -9.37 27.36
C LYS A 69 0.28 -7.86 27.38
N HIS A 70 0.85 -7.11 26.45
CA HIS A 70 0.72 -5.65 26.39
C HIS A 70 -0.64 -5.19 25.86
N LEU A 71 -1.41 -6.07 25.21
CA LEU A 71 -2.72 -5.74 24.62
C LEU A 71 -3.90 -6.17 25.52
N LYS A 72 -3.64 -6.92 26.59
CA LYS A 72 -4.67 -7.44 27.51
C LYS A 72 -5.59 -6.36 28.11
N GLY A 73 -5.10 -5.13 28.23
CA GLY A 73 -5.90 -4.02 28.75
C GLY A 73 -7.20 -3.78 27.97
N MET A 74 -7.22 -4.07 26.66
CA MET A 74 -8.40 -3.86 25.82
C MET A 74 -9.42 -4.99 25.85
N GLU A 75 -9.08 -6.16 26.39
CA GLU A 75 -10.04 -7.28 26.45
C GLU A 75 -11.26 -6.95 27.31
N GLU A 76 -11.09 -6.17 28.40
CA GLU A 76 -12.22 -5.70 29.20
C GLU A 76 -13.13 -4.74 28.40
N GLN A 77 -12.54 -3.87 27.56
CA GLN A 77 -13.33 -2.96 26.72
C GLN A 77 -14.11 -3.72 25.64
N LYS A 78 -13.53 -4.76 25.05
CA LYS A 78 -14.25 -5.62 24.10
C LYS A 78 -15.46 -6.29 24.74
N MET A 79 -15.34 -6.75 26.00
CA MET A 79 -16.47 -7.29 26.75
C MET A 79 -17.58 -6.25 26.94
N ARG A 80 -17.23 -5.00 27.24
CA ARG A 80 -18.22 -3.90 27.34
C ARG A 80 -18.85 -3.59 25.99
N CYS A 81 -18.09 -3.58 24.90
CA CYS A 81 -18.64 -3.44 23.56
C CYS A 81 -19.57 -4.59 23.19
N LEU A 82 -19.27 -5.83 23.60
CA LEU A 82 -20.21 -6.94 23.42
C LEU A 82 -21.50 -6.71 24.22
N GLN A 83 -21.43 -6.22 25.46
CA GLN A 83 -22.62 -5.83 26.22
C GLN A 83 -23.45 -4.77 25.50
N SER A 84 -22.82 -3.71 24.99
CA SER A 84 -23.49 -2.66 24.20
C SER A 84 -24.08 -3.19 22.90
N PHE A 85 -23.36 -4.07 22.20
CA PHE A 85 -23.83 -4.71 20.97
C PHE A 85 -25.08 -5.55 21.23
N LEU A 86 -25.07 -6.37 22.29
CA LEU A 86 -26.20 -7.21 22.70
C LEU A 86 -27.37 -6.42 23.31
N ALA A 87 -27.19 -5.14 23.66
CA ALA A 87 -28.29 -4.30 24.11
C ALA A 87 -29.27 -3.93 22.97
N CYS A 88 -28.90 -4.19 21.72
CA CYS A 88 -29.80 -4.04 20.58
C CYS A 88 -30.88 -5.15 20.60
N GLU A 89 -32.17 -4.76 20.60
CA GLU A 89 -33.31 -5.68 20.75
C GLU A 89 -33.38 -6.81 19.71
N THR A 90 -32.73 -6.64 18.55
CA THR A 90 -32.71 -7.61 17.46
C THR A 90 -31.68 -8.73 17.64
N ILE A 91 -30.74 -8.59 18.59
CA ILE A 91 -29.57 -9.46 18.71
C ILE A 91 -29.71 -10.43 19.88
N ASN A 92 -29.53 -11.71 19.59
CA ASN A 92 -29.41 -12.76 20.60
C ASN A 92 -27.98 -13.34 20.57
N LEU A 93 -27.35 -13.43 21.74
CA LEU A 93 -26.02 -14.03 21.91
C LEU A 93 -25.94 -15.46 21.34
N GLU A 94 -26.95 -16.28 21.56
CA GLU A 94 -26.98 -17.66 21.06
C GLU A 94 -26.95 -17.70 19.52
N ASP A 95 -27.66 -16.79 18.87
CA ASP A 95 -27.71 -16.71 17.42
C ASP A 95 -26.39 -16.21 16.84
N CYS A 96 -25.74 -15.22 17.48
CA CYS A 96 -24.39 -14.79 17.13
C CYS A 96 -23.38 -15.94 17.22
N VAL A 97 -23.38 -16.69 18.33
CA VAL A 97 -22.49 -17.84 18.54
C VAL A 97 -22.73 -18.93 17.50
N LYS A 98 -24.00 -19.30 17.23
CA LYS A 98 -24.35 -20.27 16.19
C LYS A 98 -23.86 -19.83 14.81
N MET A 99 -24.05 -18.55 14.48
CA MET A 99 -23.63 -18.01 13.20
C MET A 99 -22.11 -18.07 13.01
N ILE A 100 -21.34 -17.66 14.02
CA ILE A 100 -19.87 -17.74 13.96
C ILE A 100 -19.41 -19.20 13.93
N LYS A 101 -20.03 -20.12 14.69
CA LYS A 101 -19.73 -21.56 14.61
C LYS A 101 -19.95 -22.13 13.22
N ASN A 102 -21.03 -21.73 12.56
CA ASN A 102 -21.31 -22.14 11.18
C ASN A 102 -20.26 -21.61 10.19
N TRP A 103 -19.67 -20.45 10.46
CA TRP A 103 -18.62 -19.86 9.62
C TRP A 103 -17.20 -20.23 10.03
N GLU A 104 -17.00 -20.89 11.17
CA GLU A 104 -15.68 -21.09 11.78
C GLU A 104 -14.64 -21.62 10.79
N ARG A 105 -14.99 -22.65 10.02
CA ARG A 105 -14.09 -23.23 9.00
C ARG A 105 -13.69 -22.19 7.95
N THR A 106 -14.64 -21.42 7.44
CA THR A 106 -14.39 -20.35 6.46
C THR A 106 -13.52 -19.25 7.04
N ILE A 107 -13.78 -18.83 8.29
CA ILE A 107 -12.99 -17.80 8.98
C ILE A 107 -11.55 -18.29 9.19
N ARG A 108 -11.35 -19.53 9.64
CA ARG A 108 -10.01 -20.12 9.82
C ARG A 108 -9.25 -20.20 8.49
N ASN A 109 -9.95 -20.55 7.40
CA ASN A 109 -9.38 -20.55 6.05
C ASN A 109 -9.02 -19.14 5.53
N CYS A 110 -9.41 -18.05 6.20
CA CYS A 110 -8.92 -16.72 5.83
C CYS A 110 -7.48 -16.46 6.28
N TYR A 111 -6.96 -17.23 7.23
CA TYR A 111 -5.63 -17.09 7.78
C TYR A 111 -4.64 -18.02 7.08
N ALA A 112 -3.49 -17.49 6.70
CA ALA A 112 -2.42 -18.26 6.08
C ALA A 112 -1.79 -19.31 7.03
N GLU A 113 -1.92 -19.10 8.35
CA GLU A 113 -1.36 -19.94 9.39
C GLU A 113 -2.44 -20.73 10.11
N SER A 114 -2.07 -21.92 10.60
CA SER A 114 -2.98 -22.75 11.40
C SER A 114 -3.21 -22.12 12.78
N ILE A 115 -4.47 -21.83 13.09
CA ILE A 115 -4.88 -21.22 14.35
C ILE A 115 -5.06 -22.29 15.43
N LYS A 116 -4.23 -22.24 16.47
CA LYS A 116 -4.16 -23.22 17.58
C LYS A 116 -5.12 -22.90 18.75
N LEU A 117 -6.29 -22.37 18.45
CA LEU A 117 -7.37 -22.15 19.42
C LEU A 117 -8.40 -23.25 19.26
N SER A 118 -9.00 -23.71 20.38
CA SER A 118 -10.17 -24.57 20.34
C SER A 118 -11.34 -23.88 19.62
N SER A 119 -12.38 -24.63 19.26
CA SER A 119 -13.56 -24.06 18.59
C SER A 119 -14.22 -22.98 19.46
N ASP A 120 -14.39 -23.25 20.75
CA ASP A 120 -15.07 -22.32 21.66
C ASP A 120 -14.24 -21.04 21.90
N GLU A 121 -12.93 -21.17 22.18
CA GLU A 121 -12.04 -20.00 22.33
C GLU A 121 -11.98 -19.15 21.06
N PHE A 122 -11.98 -19.79 19.89
CA PHE A 122 -11.94 -19.08 18.63
C PHE A 122 -13.24 -18.31 18.37
N VAL A 123 -14.39 -18.93 18.61
CA VAL A 123 -15.71 -18.30 18.43
C VAL A 123 -15.88 -17.13 19.39
N GLU A 124 -15.47 -17.29 20.65
CA GLU A 124 -15.48 -16.23 21.65
C GLU A 124 -14.64 -15.03 21.20
N MET A 125 -13.39 -15.26 20.81
CA MET A 125 -12.50 -14.21 20.29
C MET A 125 -13.10 -13.49 19.08
N ILE A 126 -13.61 -14.22 18.09
CA ILE A 126 -14.22 -13.62 16.89
C ILE A 126 -15.41 -12.74 17.27
N LEU A 127 -16.26 -13.20 18.21
CA LEU A 127 -17.43 -12.44 18.64
C LEU A 127 -17.02 -11.15 19.34
N LEU A 128 -16.11 -11.23 20.32
CA LEU A 128 -15.63 -10.07 21.07
C LEU A 128 -14.99 -9.02 20.16
N ASP A 129 -14.08 -9.46 19.30
CA ASP A 129 -13.37 -8.58 18.37
C ASP A 129 -14.33 -7.95 17.34
N SER A 130 -15.31 -8.72 16.84
CA SER A 130 -16.30 -8.21 15.89
C SER A 130 -17.23 -7.19 16.54
N SER A 131 -17.76 -7.47 17.73
CA SER A 131 -18.62 -6.55 18.46
C SER A 131 -17.89 -5.26 18.83
N PHE A 132 -16.62 -5.37 19.26
CA PHE A 132 -15.77 -4.21 19.50
C PHE A 132 -15.62 -3.33 18.26
N ILE A 133 -15.26 -3.92 17.11
CA ILE A 133 -15.12 -3.18 15.85
C ILE A 133 -16.45 -2.52 15.46
N ILE A 134 -17.55 -3.26 15.49
CA ILE A 134 -18.86 -2.73 15.06
C ILE A 134 -19.29 -1.55 15.94
N VAL A 135 -19.19 -1.68 17.26
CA VAL A 135 -19.53 -0.60 18.20
C VAL A 135 -18.64 0.61 17.97
N ALA A 136 -17.32 0.43 17.86
CA ALA A 136 -16.38 1.52 17.58
C ALA A 136 -16.68 2.24 16.25
N MET A 137 -17.10 1.50 15.21
CA MET A 137 -17.46 2.08 13.91
C MET A 137 -18.76 2.89 13.95
N VAL A 138 -19.73 2.46 14.77
CA VAL A 138 -21.04 3.11 14.89
C VAL A 138 -20.97 4.34 15.79
N GLU A 139 -20.30 4.24 16.93
CA GLU A 139 -20.14 5.34 17.89
C GLU A 139 -19.24 6.46 17.34
N SER A 140 -18.54 6.23 16.23
CA SER A 140 -17.61 7.17 15.57
C SER A 140 -16.43 7.60 16.44
N ASP A 141 -16.14 6.83 17.50
CA ASP A 141 -14.99 7.00 18.39
C ASP A 141 -13.76 6.23 17.89
N LEU A 142 -13.56 6.18 16.56
CA LEU A 142 -12.32 5.63 16.02
C LEU A 142 -11.19 6.66 16.23
N GLU A 143 -10.66 6.69 17.45
CA GLU A 143 -9.46 7.44 17.77
C GLU A 143 -8.32 7.04 16.81
N TYR A 144 -7.43 7.98 16.53
CA TYR A 144 -6.36 7.81 15.55
C TYR A 144 -5.54 6.53 15.76
N PHE A 145 -5.18 6.21 17.00
CA PHE A 145 -4.41 5.01 17.33
C PHE A 145 -5.22 3.71 17.13
N LEU A 146 -6.51 3.74 17.44
CA LEU A 146 -7.38 2.59 17.24
C LEU A 146 -7.55 2.28 15.74
N GLY A 147 -7.80 3.30 14.92
CA GLY A 147 -7.92 3.11 13.48
C GLY A 147 -6.64 2.58 12.84
N SER A 148 -5.47 3.02 13.31
CA SER A 148 -4.17 2.50 12.87
C SER A 148 -4.02 1.00 13.12
N ASP A 149 -4.41 0.50 14.29
CA ASP A 149 -4.35 -0.93 14.63
C ASP A 149 -5.32 -1.77 13.78
N LEU A 150 -6.51 -1.24 13.46
CA LEU A 150 -7.50 -1.93 12.62
C LEU A 150 -7.08 -2.05 11.15
N LEU A 151 -6.04 -1.35 10.72
CA LEU A 151 -5.54 -1.35 9.35
C LEU A 151 -4.28 -2.23 9.17
N LEU A 152 -3.73 -2.79 10.25
CA LEU A 152 -2.56 -3.67 10.19
C LEU A 152 -2.93 -5.03 9.57
N LEU A 153 -2.12 -5.52 8.63
CA LEU A 153 -2.35 -6.79 7.94
C LEU A 153 -2.43 -7.99 8.91
N GLU A 154 -1.64 -7.96 9.98
CA GLU A 154 -1.60 -9.03 10.99
C GLU A 154 -2.73 -8.93 12.02
N ASN A 155 -3.56 -7.89 11.97
CA ASN A 155 -4.54 -7.55 13.01
C ASN A 155 -5.95 -7.41 12.40
N GLN A 156 -6.42 -8.45 11.72
CA GLN A 156 -7.62 -8.41 10.87
C GLN A 156 -8.63 -9.50 11.23
N LEU A 157 -9.90 -9.19 10.98
CA LEU A 157 -10.96 -10.17 10.79
C LEU A 157 -11.44 -10.18 9.34
N PRO A 158 -11.99 -11.30 8.84
CA PRO A 158 -12.65 -11.33 7.54
C PRO A 158 -13.85 -10.38 7.53
N PHE A 159 -13.93 -9.54 6.50
CA PHE A 159 -14.94 -8.49 6.38
C PHE A 159 -16.37 -9.03 6.40
N PHE A 160 -16.60 -10.22 5.82
CA PHE A 160 -17.92 -10.84 5.77
C PHE A 160 -18.47 -11.18 7.17
N VAL A 161 -17.60 -11.44 8.16
CA VAL A 161 -18.02 -11.70 9.55
C VAL A 161 -18.57 -10.43 10.17
N LEU A 162 -17.85 -9.32 9.99
CA LEU A 162 -18.25 -8.01 10.48
C LEU A 162 -19.55 -7.55 9.80
N GLU A 163 -19.62 -7.66 8.48
CA GLU A 163 -20.81 -7.30 7.70
C GLU A 163 -22.02 -8.18 8.07
N GLY A 164 -21.82 -9.48 8.26
CA GLY A 164 -22.88 -10.40 8.67
C GLY A 164 -23.45 -10.08 10.04
N LEU A 165 -22.59 -9.87 11.04
CA LEU A 165 -23.01 -9.46 12.39
C LEU A 165 -23.66 -8.07 12.40
N PHE A 166 -23.10 -7.13 11.64
CA PHE A 166 -23.65 -5.78 11.50
C PHE A 166 -25.05 -5.80 10.88
N ASN A 167 -25.27 -6.60 9.85
CA ASN A 167 -26.58 -6.67 9.17
C ASN A 167 -27.68 -7.22 10.08
N ILE A 168 -27.36 -8.15 10.99
CA ILE A 168 -28.30 -8.63 12.01
C ILE A 168 -28.62 -7.53 13.02
N ALA A 169 -27.59 -6.81 13.48
CA ALA A 169 -27.76 -5.72 14.43
C ALA A 169 -28.62 -4.57 13.87
N PHE A 170 -28.39 -4.17 12.61
CA PHE A 170 -28.93 -2.94 12.03
C PHE A 170 -29.94 -3.17 10.89
N ASN A 171 -30.48 -4.40 10.76
CA ASN A 171 -31.51 -4.77 9.77
C ASN A 171 -31.21 -4.33 8.34
N SER A 172 -29.92 -4.35 7.94
CA SER A 172 -29.44 -3.92 6.61
C SER A 172 -29.85 -2.49 6.20
N GLN A 173 -30.24 -1.61 7.13
CA GLN A 173 -30.58 -0.22 6.82
C GLN A 173 -29.35 0.61 6.45
N LEU A 174 -28.19 0.20 6.96
CA LEU A 174 -26.90 0.82 6.75
C LEU A 174 -25.97 -0.18 6.08
N SER A 175 -25.11 0.29 5.19
CA SER A 175 -24.03 -0.53 4.64
C SER A 175 -22.80 -0.46 5.54
N PHE A 176 -22.36 -1.61 6.04
CA PHE A 176 -21.12 -1.68 6.83
C PHE A 176 -19.90 -1.21 6.02
N LEU A 177 -19.90 -1.42 4.70
CA LEU A 177 -18.87 -0.92 3.81
C LEU A 177 -18.85 0.61 3.74
N GLU A 178 -20.01 1.24 3.58
CA GLU A 178 -20.10 2.70 3.54
C GLU A 178 -19.66 3.32 4.86
N LEU A 179 -20.04 2.70 5.98
CA LEU A 179 -19.60 3.10 7.32
C LEU A 179 -18.07 2.98 7.45
N SER A 180 -17.51 1.82 7.09
CA SER A 180 -16.06 1.57 7.17
C SER A 180 -15.27 2.60 6.35
N VAL A 181 -15.72 2.90 5.13
CA VAL A 181 -15.10 3.89 4.25
C VAL A 181 -15.19 5.30 4.83
N ALA A 182 -16.31 5.64 5.46
CA ALA A 182 -16.48 6.93 6.13
C ALA A 182 -15.55 7.09 7.34
N GLN A 183 -15.38 6.03 8.14
CA GLN A 183 -14.49 6.04 9.31
C GLN A 183 -13.02 6.11 8.92
N PHE A 184 -12.61 5.40 7.86
CA PHE A 184 -11.22 5.39 7.41
C PHE A 184 -10.81 6.56 6.50
N LYS A 185 -11.70 7.53 6.23
CA LYS A 185 -11.42 8.65 5.31
C LYS A 185 -10.13 9.42 5.62
N ASN A 186 -9.79 9.56 6.90
CA ASN A 186 -8.59 10.29 7.36
C ASN A 186 -7.32 9.44 7.33
N PHE A 187 -7.44 8.13 7.11
CA PHE A 187 -6.33 7.19 6.93
C PHE A 187 -5.94 7.02 5.46
N PHE A 188 -6.70 7.61 4.53
CA PHE A 188 -6.36 7.53 3.12
C PHE A 188 -5.30 8.56 2.74
N ILE A 189 -4.34 8.16 1.91
CA ILE A 189 -3.23 9.00 1.42
C ILE A 189 -3.73 10.17 0.55
N THR A 190 -4.92 10.05 -0.02
CA THR A 190 -5.53 11.05 -0.90
C THR A 190 -6.69 11.76 -0.19
N ASN A 191 -6.73 13.09 -0.25
CA ASN A 191 -7.77 13.93 0.38
C ASN A 191 -9.11 13.93 -0.40
N HIS A 192 -9.40 12.89 -1.18
CA HIS A 192 -10.58 12.84 -2.02
C HIS A 192 -11.72 12.07 -1.37
N LYS A 193 -12.96 12.47 -1.70
CA LYS A 193 -14.16 11.79 -1.21
C LYS A 193 -14.23 10.40 -1.88
N PRO A 194 -14.42 9.32 -1.11
CA PRO A 194 -14.42 7.97 -1.66
C PRO A 194 -15.66 7.72 -2.55
N ASP A 195 -15.48 7.34 -3.81
CA ASP A 195 -16.59 6.80 -4.62
C ASP A 195 -16.84 5.32 -4.28
N LEU A 196 -17.88 5.08 -3.49
CA LEU A 196 -18.34 3.77 -3.04
C LEU A 196 -18.71 2.82 -4.21
N LYS A 197 -19.08 3.37 -5.38
CA LYS A 197 -19.32 2.56 -6.59
C LYS A 197 -18.02 1.95 -7.13
N ARG A 198 -16.85 2.51 -6.81
CA ARG A 198 -15.54 1.93 -7.16
C ARG A 198 -15.23 0.67 -6.36
N ILE A 199 -15.63 0.65 -5.09
CA ILE A 199 -15.30 -0.41 -4.14
C ILE A 199 -16.24 -1.61 -4.34
N THR A 200 -17.54 -1.34 -4.48
CA THR A 200 -18.59 -2.37 -4.67
C THR A 200 -18.54 -3.13 -6.01
N ARG A 201 -17.88 -2.57 -7.03
CA ARG A 201 -17.68 -3.26 -8.34
C ARG A 201 -16.57 -4.30 -8.34
N ARG A 202 -15.69 -4.31 -7.34
CA ARG A 202 -14.61 -5.31 -7.20
C ARG A 202 -15.11 -6.51 -6.39
N SER A 203 -14.37 -7.61 -6.46
CA SER A 203 -14.65 -8.98 -5.99
C SER A 203 -14.89 -9.17 -4.48
N GLY A 204 -15.61 -8.27 -3.83
CA GLY A 204 -15.80 -8.21 -2.38
C GLY A 204 -14.55 -7.67 -1.66
N VAL A 205 -14.76 -6.95 -0.57
CA VAL A 205 -13.71 -6.57 0.36
C VAL A 205 -13.41 -7.76 1.27
N ARG A 206 -12.14 -8.15 1.42
CA ARG A 206 -11.78 -9.31 2.24
C ARG A 206 -11.55 -8.99 3.72
N HIS A 207 -10.95 -7.84 4.01
CA HIS A 207 -10.70 -7.29 5.34
C HIS A 207 -10.29 -5.80 5.17
N PHE A 208 -10.08 -5.05 6.26
CA PHE A 208 -9.83 -3.60 6.20
C PHE A 208 -8.53 -3.21 5.46
N ASN A 209 -7.43 -3.95 5.63
CA ASN A 209 -6.22 -3.68 4.85
C ASN A 209 -6.43 -3.93 3.33
N ASP A 210 -7.27 -4.90 2.94
CA ASP A 210 -7.64 -5.09 1.54
C ASP A 210 -8.57 -3.97 1.03
N LEU A 211 -9.42 -3.40 1.90
CA LEU A 211 -10.20 -2.20 1.60
C LEU A 211 -9.27 -1.02 1.25
N LEU A 212 -8.21 -0.78 2.03
CA LEU A 212 -7.20 0.26 1.72
C LEU A 212 -6.55 0.02 0.35
N ARG A 213 -6.14 -1.22 0.10
CA ARG A 213 -5.53 -1.60 -1.18
C ARG A 213 -6.50 -1.35 -2.35
N ILE A 214 -7.78 -1.73 -2.20
CA ILE A 214 -8.82 -1.50 -3.20
C ILE A 214 -9.03 0.00 -3.42
N TYR A 215 -9.08 0.78 -2.35
CA TYR A 215 -9.29 2.23 -2.40
C TYR A 215 -8.23 2.93 -3.26
N HIS A 216 -6.96 2.57 -3.06
CA HIS A 216 -5.84 3.19 -3.77
C HIS A 216 -5.55 2.58 -5.15
N ALA A 217 -6.06 1.39 -5.49
CA ALA A 217 -5.81 0.74 -6.78
C ALA A 217 -6.65 1.30 -7.95
N PRO A 218 -6.13 1.28 -9.20
CA PRO A 218 -6.74 1.92 -10.37
C PRO A 218 -7.93 1.13 -10.92
N LEU A 219 -8.93 1.84 -11.45
CA LEU A 219 -10.16 1.23 -12.00
C LEU A 219 -9.89 0.42 -13.28
N SER A 220 -8.96 0.88 -14.11
CA SER A 220 -8.58 0.20 -15.33
C SER A 220 -7.75 -1.03 -15.01
N GLN A 221 -8.06 -2.13 -15.69
CA GLN A 221 -7.20 -3.31 -15.68
C GLN A 221 -5.80 -2.91 -16.18
N ARG A 222 -4.78 -3.60 -15.65
CA ARG A 222 -3.42 -3.46 -16.20
C ARG A 222 -3.48 -3.67 -17.72
N PRO A 223 -2.82 -2.80 -18.50
CA PRO A 223 -2.64 -3.08 -19.92
C PRO A 223 -2.08 -4.49 -20.09
N VAL A 224 -2.66 -5.28 -20.99
CA VAL A 224 -2.17 -6.64 -21.26
C VAL A 224 -0.72 -6.50 -21.76
N PRO A 225 0.26 -7.18 -21.15
CA PRO A 225 1.64 -7.03 -21.55
C PRO A 225 1.83 -7.56 -22.98
N THR A 226 2.01 -6.66 -23.94
CA THR A 226 2.37 -6.99 -25.33
C THR A 226 3.83 -7.42 -25.47
N ASN A 227 4.68 -7.15 -24.48
CA ASN A 227 6.05 -7.64 -24.32
C ASN A 227 6.35 -7.84 -22.82
N LYS A 228 7.38 -8.63 -22.48
CA LYS A 228 7.89 -8.77 -21.09
C LYS A 228 8.50 -7.44 -20.63
N TYR A 229 7.67 -6.51 -20.16
CA TYR A 229 8.06 -5.14 -19.83
C TYR A 229 8.77 -5.04 -18.50
N LYS A 230 10.11 -5.19 -18.54
CA LYS A 230 11.01 -5.04 -17.38
C LYS A 230 10.76 -3.72 -16.65
N TYR A 231 10.86 -3.73 -15.32
CA TYR A 231 10.92 -2.54 -14.49
C TYR A 231 11.88 -1.50 -15.11
N LEU A 232 11.39 -0.26 -15.26
CA LEU A 232 12.14 0.80 -15.91
C LEU A 232 12.30 1.98 -14.96
N ARG A 233 13.54 2.14 -14.47
CA ARG A 233 13.94 3.25 -13.60
C ARG A 233 13.82 4.58 -14.33
N ILE A 234 13.28 5.58 -13.63
CA ILE A 234 13.29 6.99 -14.06
C ILE A 234 14.33 7.78 -13.28
N GLN A 235 14.64 8.98 -13.77
CA GLN A 235 15.46 9.94 -13.03
C GLN A 235 14.64 10.61 -11.92
N ASN A 236 15.31 11.11 -10.88
CA ASN A 236 14.67 11.86 -9.80
C ASN A 236 14.11 13.21 -10.25
N ALA A 237 13.25 13.82 -9.43
CA ALA A 237 12.52 15.03 -9.79
C ALA A 237 13.45 16.19 -10.17
N ALA A 238 14.58 16.36 -9.48
CA ALA A 238 15.58 17.37 -9.76
C ALA A 238 16.24 17.18 -11.13
N ALA A 239 16.60 15.95 -11.49
CA ALA A 239 17.16 15.63 -12.79
C ALA A 239 16.12 15.80 -13.91
N LEU A 240 14.88 15.35 -13.70
CA LEU A 240 13.77 15.55 -14.65
C LEU A 240 13.47 17.04 -14.86
N HIS A 241 13.43 17.82 -13.78
CA HIS A 241 13.25 19.27 -13.84
C HIS A 241 14.39 19.95 -14.62
N LYS A 242 15.65 19.54 -14.39
CA LYS A 242 16.81 20.03 -15.16
C LYS A 242 16.71 19.67 -16.65
N ALA A 243 16.12 18.51 -16.97
CA ALA A 243 15.87 18.07 -18.34
C ALA A 243 14.68 18.77 -19.02
N GLY A 244 13.99 19.69 -18.31
CA GLY A 244 12.89 20.47 -18.84
C GLY A 244 11.50 19.88 -18.61
N VAL A 245 11.38 18.80 -17.82
CA VAL A 245 10.10 18.28 -17.38
C VAL A 245 9.46 19.27 -16.40
N LYS A 246 8.20 19.62 -16.66
CA LYS A 246 7.38 20.42 -15.75
C LYS A 246 6.56 19.50 -14.85
N PHE A 247 6.40 19.93 -13.61
CA PHE A 247 5.60 19.24 -12.61
C PHE A 247 4.31 20.01 -12.40
N GLU A 248 3.18 19.33 -12.48
CA GLU A 248 1.86 19.91 -12.24
C GLU A 248 1.03 18.95 -11.39
N VAL A 249 0.12 19.50 -10.59
CA VAL A 249 -0.90 18.69 -9.91
C VAL A 249 -1.79 18.04 -10.97
N GLY A 250 -2.00 16.74 -10.83
CA GLY A 250 -2.91 15.99 -11.68
C GLY A 250 -4.35 16.47 -11.55
N SER A 251 -5.19 16.04 -12.50
CA SER A 251 -6.64 16.15 -12.33
C SER A 251 -7.06 15.56 -10.98
N SER A 252 -8.16 16.05 -10.41
CA SER A 252 -8.76 15.60 -9.14
C SER A 252 -9.31 14.17 -9.21
N SER A 253 -8.55 13.24 -9.78
CA SER A 253 -8.90 11.84 -9.79
C SER A 253 -8.66 11.28 -8.40
N GLU A 254 -9.61 10.49 -7.95
CA GLU A 254 -9.59 9.85 -6.63
C GLU A 254 -8.56 8.69 -6.55
N CYS A 255 -7.67 8.56 -7.53
CA CYS A 255 -6.76 7.42 -7.68
C CYS A 255 -5.33 7.90 -7.53
N LEU A 256 -4.65 7.40 -6.49
CA LEU A 256 -3.24 7.66 -6.20
C LEU A 256 -2.32 7.40 -7.42
N LEU A 257 -2.72 6.45 -8.27
CA LEU A 257 -1.93 5.97 -9.40
C LEU A 257 -2.18 6.73 -10.71
N ASP A 258 -3.04 7.74 -10.75
CA ASP A 258 -3.34 8.51 -11.97
C ASP A 258 -2.24 9.53 -12.30
N ILE A 259 -1.04 9.01 -12.51
CA ILE A 259 0.11 9.77 -12.98
C ILE A 259 0.02 9.84 -14.51
N GLN A 260 0.28 11.00 -15.09
CA GLN A 260 0.21 11.21 -16.54
C GLN A 260 1.41 12.00 -17.03
N PHE A 261 1.96 11.60 -18.17
CA PHE A 261 3.04 12.35 -18.82
C PHE A 261 2.67 12.71 -20.26
N ASN A 262 2.60 14.00 -20.56
CA ASN A 262 2.26 14.50 -21.89
C ASN A 262 3.08 15.75 -22.24
N LYS A 263 3.76 15.73 -23.39
CA LYS A 263 4.49 16.88 -23.96
C LYS A 263 5.44 17.58 -22.96
N GLY A 264 6.13 16.82 -22.12
CA GLY A 264 7.08 17.35 -21.14
C GLY A 264 6.46 17.84 -19.82
N VAL A 265 5.17 17.58 -19.60
CA VAL A 265 4.48 17.85 -18.33
C VAL A 265 4.16 16.53 -17.66
N LEU A 266 4.69 16.33 -16.45
CA LEU A 266 4.38 15.21 -15.56
C LEU A 266 3.35 15.68 -14.53
N LYS A 267 2.15 15.11 -14.64
CA LYS A 267 1.02 15.35 -13.75
C LYS A 267 0.95 14.24 -12.72
N ILE A 268 0.93 14.62 -11.45
CA ILE A 268 0.91 13.68 -10.32
C ILE A 268 -0.23 14.09 -9.38
N PRO A 269 -1.08 13.14 -8.93
CA PRO A 269 -2.09 13.43 -7.92
C PRO A 269 -1.47 14.07 -6.66
N HIS A 270 -2.25 14.90 -5.96
CA HIS A 270 -1.79 15.51 -4.70
C HIS A 270 -1.51 14.42 -3.64
N LEU A 271 -0.38 14.54 -2.96
CA LEU A 271 0.09 13.60 -1.94
C LEU A 271 0.20 14.32 -0.60
N CYS A 272 -0.57 13.87 0.39
CA CYS A 272 -0.40 14.30 1.78
C CYS A 272 0.34 13.20 2.55
N ILE A 273 1.53 13.52 3.07
CA ILE A 273 2.37 12.59 3.82
C ILE A 273 2.29 12.93 5.30
N THR A 274 1.66 12.04 6.06
CA THR A 274 1.52 12.10 7.52
C THR A 274 2.39 11.03 8.19
N ASP A 275 2.44 11.07 9.52
CA ASP A 275 3.08 10.08 10.38
C ASP A 275 2.57 8.64 10.16
N ASN A 276 1.29 8.45 9.80
CA ASN A 276 0.75 7.11 9.49
C ASN A 276 1.13 6.58 8.09
N THR A 277 1.62 7.45 7.19
CA THR A 277 1.75 7.11 5.77
C THR A 277 2.69 5.91 5.56
N GLU A 278 3.75 5.82 6.36
CA GLU A 278 4.67 4.69 6.33
C GLU A 278 3.97 3.36 6.69
N GLN A 279 3.26 3.33 7.82
CA GLN A 279 2.57 2.14 8.32
C GLN A 279 1.55 1.65 7.29
N LEU A 280 0.73 2.56 6.76
CA LEU A 280 -0.29 2.22 5.76
C LEU A 280 0.33 1.62 4.50
N LEU A 281 1.33 2.27 3.91
CA LEU A 281 2.00 1.77 2.71
C LEU A 281 2.68 0.43 2.96
N ARG A 282 3.36 0.27 4.10
CA ARG A 282 4.02 -0.99 4.48
C ARG A 282 3.05 -2.17 4.58
N ASN A 283 1.87 -1.96 5.15
CA ASN A 283 0.85 -3.02 5.28
C ASN A 283 0.19 -3.37 3.94
N ILE A 284 -0.03 -2.38 3.07
CA ILE A 284 -0.52 -2.63 1.71
C ILE A 284 0.54 -3.37 0.87
N ILE A 285 1.80 -2.96 0.95
CA ILE A 285 2.93 -3.64 0.27
C ILE A 285 3.04 -5.10 0.71
N ALA A 286 2.93 -5.38 2.02
CA ALA A 286 2.97 -6.74 2.53
C ALA A 286 1.84 -7.60 1.96
N LEU A 287 0.62 -7.05 1.87
CA LEU A 287 -0.51 -7.73 1.25
C LEU A 287 -0.31 -7.97 -0.25
N GLU A 288 0.11 -6.96 -1.01
CA GLU A 288 0.37 -7.11 -2.45
C GLU A 288 1.50 -8.11 -2.75
N TRP A 289 2.52 -8.15 -1.89
CA TRP A 289 3.57 -9.18 -1.97
C TRP A 289 2.95 -10.56 -1.79
N TYR A 290 2.20 -10.78 -0.71
CA TYR A 290 1.56 -12.06 -0.42
C TYR A 290 0.63 -12.55 -1.55
N LEU A 291 -0.13 -11.64 -2.18
CA LEU A 291 -1.08 -11.96 -3.26
C LEU A 291 -0.42 -12.24 -4.64
N HIS A 292 0.90 -12.19 -4.74
CA HIS A 292 1.69 -12.65 -5.89
C HIS A 292 1.22 -12.22 -7.31
N GLY A 293 1.15 -10.91 -7.59
CA GLY A 293 1.69 -10.37 -8.86
C GLY A 293 0.79 -10.13 -10.07
N GLN A 294 -0.54 -10.29 -9.98
CA GLN A 294 -1.41 -9.62 -10.98
C GLN A 294 -1.85 -8.22 -10.54
N ASN A 295 -1.58 -7.85 -9.28
CA ASN A 295 -2.13 -6.68 -8.62
C ASN A 295 -1.11 -5.95 -7.74
N SER A 296 0.15 -5.84 -8.17
CA SER A 296 1.24 -5.13 -7.44
C SER A 296 1.19 -3.60 -7.63
N TYR A 297 -0.01 -3.01 -7.66
CA TYR A 297 -0.19 -1.63 -8.10
C TYR A 297 0.50 -0.65 -7.16
N ILE A 298 0.35 -0.86 -5.86
CA ILE A 298 0.92 -0.01 -4.84
C ILE A 298 2.43 -0.23 -4.74
N ILE A 299 2.92 -1.46 -4.89
CA ILE A 299 4.36 -1.74 -5.03
C ILE A 299 4.95 -0.99 -6.24
N ASP A 300 4.29 -1.03 -7.39
CA ASP A 300 4.75 -0.34 -8.61
C ASP A 300 4.74 1.19 -8.43
N TYR A 301 3.73 1.71 -7.72
CA TYR A 301 3.61 3.12 -7.35
C TYR A 301 4.73 3.56 -6.42
N VAL A 302 4.96 2.83 -5.33
CA VAL A 302 6.02 3.18 -4.37
C VAL A 302 7.38 3.13 -5.04
N GLY A 303 7.66 2.17 -5.91
CA GLY A 303 8.91 2.15 -6.68
C GLY A 303 9.03 3.27 -7.73
N PHE A 304 7.91 3.72 -8.31
CA PHE A 304 7.90 4.92 -9.15
C PHE A 304 8.25 6.17 -8.32
N MET A 305 7.62 6.31 -7.15
CA MET A 305 7.82 7.45 -6.25
C MET A 305 9.21 7.45 -5.60
N GLU A 306 9.77 6.29 -5.25
CA GLU A 306 11.16 6.15 -4.79
C GLU A 306 12.14 6.73 -5.80
N ASN A 307 12.01 6.38 -7.08
CA ASN A 307 12.88 6.95 -8.11
C ASN A 307 12.72 8.47 -8.21
N LEU A 308 11.50 8.98 -8.02
CA LEU A 308 11.18 10.39 -8.17
C LEU A 308 11.65 11.23 -6.97
N ILE A 309 11.55 10.68 -5.75
CA ILE A 309 11.79 11.35 -4.46
C ILE A 309 13.01 10.73 -3.77
N ASP A 310 14.17 10.90 -4.39
CA ASP A 310 15.44 10.33 -3.92
C ASP A 310 16.11 11.24 -2.87
N THR A 311 15.94 12.56 -2.99
CA THR A 311 16.64 13.58 -2.20
C THR A 311 15.70 14.67 -1.65
N PRO A 312 16.11 15.45 -0.62
CA PRO A 312 15.32 16.57 -0.10
C PRO A 312 15.01 17.66 -1.15
N GLU A 313 15.86 17.83 -2.18
CA GLU A 313 15.61 18.78 -3.26
C GLU A 313 14.45 18.31 -4.16
N ASP A 314 14.27 17.00 -4.33
CA ASP A 314 13.14 16.44 -5.08
C ASP A 314 11.82 16.75 -4.37
N VAL A 315 11.78 16.56 -3.05
CA VAL A 315 10.63 16.92 -2.20
C VAL A 315 10.28 18.39 -2.36
N LYS A 316 11.28 19.27 -2.29
CA LYS A 316 11.10 20.73 -2.45
C LYS A 316 10.51 21.10 -3.82
N ILE A 317 10.92 20.42 -4.90
CA ILE A 317 10.36 20.66 -6.23
C ILE A 317 8.87 20.26 -6.25
N LEU A 318 8.52 19.11 -5.69
CA LEU A 318 7.13 18.63 -5.67
C LEU A 318 6.23 19.51 -4.80
N GLU A 319 6.70 19.92 -3.62
CA GLU A 319 5.98 20.89 -2.75
C GLU A 319 5.73 22.21 -3.45
N LYS A 320 6.76 22.78 -4.12
CA LYS A 320 6.63 24.07 -4.81
C LYS A 320 5.57 24.03 -5.92
N ASN A 321 5.34 22.86 -6.51
CA ASN A 321 4.32 22.66 -7.53
C ASN A 321 2.98 22.17 -6.95
N GLY A 322 2.83 22.15 -5.63
CA GLY A 322 1.60 21.73 -4.95
C GLY A 322 1.27 20.24 -5.08
N ILE A 323 2.24 19.42 -5.49
CA ILE A 323 2.05 17.97 -5.66
C ILE A 323 2.17 17.25 -4.32
N LEU A 324 3.03 17.74 -3.42
CA LEU A 324 3.36 17.10 -2.16
C LEU A 324 3.19 18.06 -1.00
N GLU A 325 2.47 17.63 0.03
CA GLU A 325 2.35 18.23 1.35
C GLU A 325 2.84 17.20 2.38
N HIS A 326 3.56 17.61 3.42
CA HIS A 326 4.06 16.67 4.43
C HIS A 326 4.07 17.23 5.86
N TRP A 327 3.93 16.31 6.82
CA TRP A 327 3.91 16.59 8.26
C TRP A 327 5.03 15.87 9.04
N LEU A 328 6.04 15.35 8.33
CA LEU A 328 7.18 14.59 8.90
C LEU A 328 8.34 15.43 9.49
N GLY A 329 8.12 16.73 9.73
CA GLY A 329 9.14 17.62 10.30
C GLY A 329 10.14 18.19 9.28
N ASP A 330 10.76 17.35 8.44
CA ASP A 330 11.68 17.81 7.39
C ASP A 330 11.59 17.02 6.07
N LYS A 331 12.21 17.57 5.02
CA LYS A 331 12.21 17.01 3.66
C LYS A 331 13.04 15.73 3.54
N SER A 332 14.08 15.58 4.37
CA SER A 332 14.90 14.37 4.39
C SER A 332 14.12 13.19 4.94
N ALA A 333 13.22 13.41 5.91
CA ALA A 333 12.31 12.39 6.41
C ALA A 333 11.42 11.83 5.29
N VAL A 334 10.93 12.70 4.39
CA VAL A 334 10.12 12.29 3.23
C VAL A 334 10.92 11.47 2.21
N SER A 335 12.11 11.91 1.81
CA SER A 335 12.94 11.11 0.87
C SER A 335 13.38 9.79 1.50
N ASN A 336 13.76 9.79 2.79
CA ASN A 336 14.12 8.57 3.51
C ASN A 336 12.96 7.59 3.62
N LEU A 337 11.73 8.09 3.80
CA LEU A 337 10.53 7.25 3.80
C LEU A 337 10.43 6.44 2.49
N PHE A 338 10.42 7.10 1.33
CA PHE A 338 10.27 6.41 0.05
C PHE A 338 11.44 5.48 -0.27
N ASN A 339 12.68 5.89 0.03
CA ASN A 339 13.87 5.06 -0.14
C ASN A 339 13.84 3.78 0.71
N ASN A 340 13.16 3.81 1.86
CA ASN A 340 13.06 2.64 2.76
C ASN A 340 11.85 1.74 2.48
N LEU A 341 10.81 2.23 1.81
CA LEU A 341 9.57 1.47 1.60
C LEU A 341 9.73 0.28 0.64
N THR A 342 10.62 0.38 -0.35
CA THR A 342 10.89 -0.70 -1.32
C THR A 342 12.02 -1.63 -0.90
N THR A 343 12.71 -1.33 0.20
CA THR A 343 13.79 -2.18 0.70
C THR A 343 13.28 -3.59 0.97
N HIS A 344 13.96 -4.58 0.42
CA HIS A 344 13.58 -6.01 0.46
C HIS A 344 12.25 -6.38 -0.24
N VAL A 345 11.57 -5.46 -0.91
CA VAL A 345 10.37 -5.75 -1.71
C VAL A 345 10.78 -6.25 -3.10
N PRO A 346 10.36 -7.46 -3.52
CA PRO A 346 10.66 -7.94 -4.86
C PRO A 346 9.82 -7.19 -5.89
N MET A 347 10.44 -6.28 -6.64
CA MET A 347 9.77 -5.66 -7.79
C MET A 347 9.61 -6.70 -8.90
N LYS A 348 8.36 -7.10 -9.19
CA LYS A 348 8.08 -8.02 -10.29
C LYS A 348 8.26 -7.28 -11.61
N SER A 349 9.25 -7.71 -12.39
CA SER A 349 9.63 -7.06 -13.64
C SER A 349 8.67 -7.31 -14.80
N ASP A 350 7.75 -8.26 -14.72
CA ASP A 350 7.11 -8.76 -15.94
C ASP A 350 5.80 -8.05 -16.30
N ASN A 351 5.32 -7.15 -15.42
CA ASN A 351 4.06 -6.42 -15.58
C ASN A 351 4.05 -5.09 -14.81
N TYR A 352 5.10 -4.27 -14.98
CA TYR A 352 5.25 -3.00 -14.28
C TYR A 352 4.20 -1.96 -14.74
N TYR A 353 3.34 -1.51 -13.83
CA TYR A 353 2.21 -0.63 -14.17
C TYR A 353 2.62 0.69 -14.84
N PHE A 354 3.73 1.30 -14.42
CA PHE A 354 4.18 2.60 -14.93
C PHE A 354 5.15 2.51 -16.11
N TYR A 355 5.31 1.34 -16.74
CA TYR A 355 6.29 1.16 -17.82
C TYR A 355 6.17 2.21 -18.93
N GLY A 356 4.97 2.43 -19.47
CA GLY A 356 4.76 3.38 -20.57
C GLY A 356 5.10 4.83 -20.19
N ILE A 357 4.78 5.23 -18.96
CA ILE A 357 5.12 6.57 -18.45
C ILE A 357 6.64 6.70 -18.27
N SER A 358 7.27 5.71 -17.66
CA SER A 358 8.73 5.67 -17.48
C SER A 358 9.47 5.68 -18.81
N GLU A 359 8.98 4.98 -19.81
CA GLU A 359 9.57 4.94 -21.16
C GLU A 359 9.47 6.30 -21.85
N HIS A 360 8.30 6.95 -21.79
CA HIS A 360 8.11 8.28 -22.35
C HIS A 360 8.97 9.34 -21.62
N LEU A 361 9.05 9.30 -20.29
CA LEU A 361 9.90 10.20 -19.49
C LEU A 361 11.38 10.06 -19.87
N ASN A 362 11.87 8.82 -19.92
CA ASN A 362 13.25 8.54 -20.28
C ASN A 362 13.56 8.94 -21.73
N SER A 363 12.62 8.72 -22.65
CA SER A 363 12.76 9.12 -24.05
C SER A 363 12.80 10.64 -24.20
N TYR A 364 11.96 11.37 -23.47
CA TYR A 364 11.96 12.83 -23.45
C TYR A 364 13.31 13.40 -23.00
N CYS A 365 13.88 12.85 -21.92
CA CYS A 365 15.15 13.33 -21.36
C CYS A 365 16.38 13.05 -22.26
N LYS A 366 16.27 12.08 -23.18
CA LYS A 366 17.33 11.76 -24.15
C LYS A 366 17.43 12.77 -25.30
N VAL A 367 16.38 13.54 -25.56
CA VAL A 367 16.36 14.50 -26.69
C VAL A 367 17.17 15.75 -26.32
N PRO A 368 18.29 16.04 -27.00
CA PRO A 368 19.17 17.16 -26.62
C PRO A 368 18.45 18.51 -26.65
N TRP A 369 17.56 18.73 -27.62
CA TRP A 369 16.82 19.99 -27.76
C TRP A 369 16.06 20.40 -26.49
N HIS A 370 15.46 19.45 -25.76
CA HIS A 370 14.73 19.75 -24.52
C HIS A 370 15.68 20.18 -23.41
N ASN A 371 16.81 19.49 -23.26
CA ASN A 371 17.87 19.85 -22.32
C ASN A 371 18.48 21.23 -22.65
N TRP A 372 18.75 21.50 -23.92
CA TRP A 372 19.32 22.78 -24.37
C TRP A 372 18.35 23.93 -24.15
N LYS A 373 17.07 23.75 -24.50
CA LYS A 373 16.02 24.75 -24.25
C LYS A 373 15.84 25.03 -22.75
N ALA A 374 15.85 23.99 -21.92
CA ALA A 374 15.75 24.14 -20.47
C ALA A 374 16.96 24.88 -19.89
N THR A 375 18.17 24.51 -20.31
CA THR A 375 19.43 25.16 -19.91
C THR A 375 19.46 26.62 -20.34
N LEU A 376 19.11 26.90 -21.60
CA LEU A 376 19.02 28.27 -22.12
C LEU A 376 18.08 29.13 -21.26
N LYS A 377 16.87 28.62 -20.99
CA LYS A 377 15.89 29.33 -20.16
C LYS A 377 16.40 29.58 -18.74
N ARG A 378 17.03 28.58 -18.11
CA ARG A 378 17.51 28.66 -16.73
C ARG A 378 18.74 29.57 -16.57
N ASP A 379 19.66 29.53 -17.52
CA ASP A 379 20.96 30.18 -17.33
C ASP A 379 20.94 31.62 -17.87
N TYR A 380 20.17 31.87 -18.94
CA TYR A 380 20.14 33.16 -19.63
C TYR A 380 18.84 33.94 -19.46
N PHE A 381 17.71 33.27 -19.16
CA PHE A 381 16.39 33.93 -19.03
C PHE A 381 15.78 33.84 -17.62
N SER A 382 16.59 33.59 -16.58
CA SER A 382 16.09 33.41 -15.21
C SER A 382 15.83 34.70 -14.44
N SER A 383 16.38 35.83 -14.88
CA SER A 383 16.16 37.14 -14.24
C SER A 383 16.11 38.26 -15.27
N PRO A 384 15.43 39.38 -14.99
CA PRO A 384 15.34 40.51 -15.93
C PRO A 384 16.71 41.01 -16.41
N TRP A 385 17.70 41.03 -15.52
CA TRP A 385 19.07 41.42 -15.84
C TRP A 385 19.77 40.44 -16.78
N ARG A 386 19.62 39.13 -16.56
CA ARG A 386 20.20 38.12 -17.47
C ARG A 386 19.54 38.16 -18.84
N VAL A 387 18.23 38.41 -18.88
CA VAL A 387 17.50 38.63 -20.15
C VAL A 387 18.08 39.85 -20.87
N ALA A 388 18.19 41.00 -20.18
CA ALA A 388 18.72 42.22 -20.77
C ALA A 388 20.16 42.05 -21.29
N SER A 389 21.04 41.41 -20.50
CA SER A 389 22.42 41.13 -20.90
C SER A 389 22.49 40.18 -22.10
N THR A 390 21.63 39.16 -22.14
CA THR A 390 21.56 38.21 -23.26
C THR A 390 21.08 38.91 -24.53
N VAL A 391 20.05 39.75 -24.44
CA VAL A 391 19.55 40.55 -25.57
C VAL A 391 20.61 41.53 -26.08
N ALA A 392 21.30 42.24 -25.18
CA ALA A 392 22.38 43.14 -25.55
C ALA A 392 23.53 42.40 -26.28
N ALA A 393 23.93 41.23 -25.79
CA ALA A 393 24.94 40.40 -26.44
C ALA A 393 24.52 39.95 -27.85
N ILE A 394 23.24 39.56 -28.03
CA ILE A 394 22.70 39.18 -29.35
C ILE A 394 22.69 40.37 -30.31
N VAL A 395 22.25 41.54 -29.86
CA VAL A 395 22.23 42.77 -30.68
C VAL A 395 23.66 43.15 -31.09
N LEU A 396 24.61 43.12 -30.15
CA LEU A 396 26.02 43.39 -30.44
C LEU A 396 26.59 42.40 -31.47
N LEU A 397 26.31 41.10 -31.32
CA LEU A 397 26.73 40.08 -32.30
C LEU A 397 26.17 40.35 -33.69
N MET A 398 24.88 40.66 -33.79
CA MET A 398 24.23 41.00 -35.07
C MET A 398 24.88 42.23 -35.72
N LEU A 399 25.14 43.29 -34.93
CA LEU A 399 25.81 44.49 -35.41
C LEU A 399 27.24 44.18 -35.90
N THR A 400 28.01 43.38 -35.16
CA THR A 400 29.37 42.99 -35.57
C THR A 400 29.37 42.14 -36.85
N PHE A 401 28.38 41.27 -37.01
CA PHE A 401 28.23 40.45 -38.22
C PHE A 401 27.87 41.30 -39.44
N ILE A 402 26.92 42.24 -39.29
CA ILE A 402 26.58 43.21 -40.34
C ILE A 402 27.82 44.04 -40.71
N GLN A 403 28.55 44.55 -39.71
CA GLN A 403 29.78 45.31 -39.94
C GLN A 403 30.83 44.52 -40.71
N ALA A 404 31.00 43.23 -40.40
CA ALA A 404 31.93 42.35 -41.12
C ALA A 404 31.51 42.15 -42.59
N ILE A 405 30.22 41.93 -42.86
CA ILE A 405 29.70 41.82 -44.24
C ILE A 405 29.91 43.13 -45.00
N CYS A 406 29.55 44.27 -44.41
CA CYS A 406 29.74 45.57 -45.03
C CYS A 406 31.22 45.83 -45.35
N SER A 407 32.13 45.45 -44.45
CA SER A 407 33.58 45.59 -44.65
C SER A 407 34.12 44.74 -45.80
N ILE A 408 33.57 43.52 -45.99
CA ILE A 408 33.94 42.63 -47.09
C ILE A 408 33.36 43.14 -48.42
N ILE A 409 32.14 43.67 -48.44
CA ILE A 409 31.52 44.22 -49.66
C ILE A 409 32.16 45.55 -50.08
N SER A 410 32.72 46.31 -49.13
CA SER A 410 33.45 47.56 -49.40
C SER A 410 34.90 47.34 -49.84
N LEU A 411 35.36 46.08 -49.89
CA LEU A 411 36.66 45.67 -50.42
C LEU A 411 36.53 45.29 -51.90
#